data_AF-A0A7L1UT64-F1
#
_entry.id   AF-A0A7L1UT64-F1
#
_cell.length_a   1.000
_cell.length_b   1.000
_cell.length_c   1.000
_cell.angle_alpha   90.00
_cell.angle_beta   90.00
_cell.angle_gamma   90.00
#
_symmetry.space_group_name_H-M   'P 1'
#
loop_
_entity.id
_entity.type
_entity.pdbx_description
1 polymer ?
#
loop_
_entity_poly.entity_id
_entity_poly.type
_entity_poly.pdbx_seq_one_letter_code
_entity_poly.pdbx_strand_id
1 'polypeptide(L)'
;VLLLVPGCECIWSGWIDVTYPDGSDRNGGDYETFENIWKKNPSWECAKVENISCRAEKFPTIPIADLGQKVECSVDVGLICNNRDQQIGGIIPMPVCLNYEINVCCIPNYPECLSPPSTTSTTTSTAPSTTSTTTSTASSTTSSVSPPVSTSTPTPTTEETPITTTPTTPTTPTTTTTMPP
;
A
#
# COMPACT_ATOMS: atom_id res chain seq x y z
N VAL A 1 0.51 1.96 -30.33
CA VAL A 1 0.97 3.19 -29.63
C VAL A 1 -0.29 3.95 -29.27
N LEU A 2 -0.72 3.88 -28.01
CA LEU A 2 -1.87 4.64 -27.54
C LEU A 2 -1.44 6.11 -27.55
N LEU A 3 -1.96 6.90 -28.50
CA LEU A 3 -1.67 8.33 -28.54
C LEU A 3 -2.39 8.94 -27.35
N LEU A 4 -1.66 9.27 -26.29
CA LEU A 4 -2.17 10.16 -25.25
C LEU A 4 -2.60 11.46 -25.93
N VAL A 5 -3.84 11.88 -25.70
CA VAL A 5 -4.32 13.17 -26.18
C VAL A 5 -3.46 14.25 -25.48
N PRO A 6 -2.78 15.14 -26.23
CA PRO A 6 -1.97 16.19 -25.63
C PRO A 6 -2.80 17.00 -24.63
N GLY A 7 -2.33 17.15 -23.39
CA GLY A 7 -3.09 17.81 -22.31
C GLY A 7 -3.96 16.88 -21.45
N CYS A 8 -4.05 15.59 -21.78
CA CYS A 8 -4.68 14.54 -20.98
C CYS A 8 -3.67 13.68 -20.23
N GLU A 9 -2.46 14.21 -20.05
CA GLU A 9 -1.45 13.59 -19.22
C GLU A 9 -1.86 13.70 -17.75
N CYS A 10 -1.39 12.74 -16.99
CA CYS A 10 -1.65 12.68 -15.57
C CYS A 10 -0.74 13.65 -14.83
N ILE A 11 -1.32 14.56 -14.05
CA ILE A 11 -0.61 15.61 -13.31
C ILE A 11 -0.61 15.24 -11.82
N TRP A 12 0.57 15.22 -11.22
CA TRP A 12 0.71 14.98 -9.79
C TRP A 12 0.24 16.18 -8.98
N SER A 13 -0.60 15.94 -7.98
CA SER A 13 -1.18 16.96 -7.09
C SER A 13 -0.15 17.62 -6.16
N GLY A 14 1.02 17.02 -5.99
CA GLY A 14 1.84 17.25 -4.81
C GLY A 14 1.27 16.50 -3.61
N TRP A 15 1.93 16.60 -2.46
CA TRP A 15 1.50 15.90 -1.26
C TRP A 15 0.30 16.59 -0.61
N ILE A 16 -0.71 15.77 -0.29
CA ILE A 16 -1.96 16.13 0.35
C ILE A 16 -1.98 15.43 1.70
N ASP A 17 -2.14 16.23 2.74
CA ASP A 17 -2.29 15.83 4.13
C ASP A 17 -3.45 16.67 4.69
N VAL A 18 -4.60 16.05 4.90
CA VAL A 18 -5.80 16.72 5.40
C VAL A 18 -6.28 16.13 6.72
N THR A 19 -5.88 14.92 7.09
CA THR A 19 -6.25 14.24 8.34
C THR A 19 -5.02 13.95 9.19
N TYR A 20 -5.24 13.75 10.48
CA TYR A 20 -4.16 13.48 11.42
C TYR A 20 -4.63 12.42 12.42
N PRO A 21 -3.79 11.43 12.76
CA PRO A 21 -4.14 10.41 13.73
C PRO A 21 -4.25 11.00 15.14
N ASP A 22 -5.38 10.77 15.82
CA ASP A 22 -5.51 11.00 17.26
C ASP A 22 -5.07 9.76 18.02
N GLY A 23 -3.95 9.86 18.73
CA GLY A 23 -3.42 8.77 19.55
C GLY A 23 -4.28 8.39 20.76
N SER A 24 -5.24 9.23 21.14
CA SER A 24 -6.18 8.97 22.22
C SER A 24 -7.44 8.23 21.76
N ASP A 25 -7.77 8.32 20.46
CA ASP A 25 -8.95 7.68 19.90
C ASP A 25 -8.59 6.39 19.17
N ARG A 26 -8.90 5.26 19.80
CA ARG A 26 -8.70 3.95 19.18
C ARG A 26 -9.61 3.73 17.97
N ASN A 27 -10.77 4.39 17.89
CA ASN A 27 -11.65 4.36 16.71
C ASN A 27 -11.20 5.30 15.59
N GLY A 28 -10.26 6.19 15.89
CA GLY A 28 -9.66 7.10 14.95
C GLY A 28 -8.62 6.41 14.07
N GLY A 29 -7.83 7.23 13.41
CA GLY A 29 -6.87 6.80 12.43
C GLY A 29 -6.48 7.97 11.56
N ASP A 30 -5.89 7.64 10.43
CA ASP A 30 -5.49 8.60 9.43
C ASP A 30 -6.13 8.26 8.09
N TYR A 31 -6.74 9.25 7.44
CA TYR A 31 -7.75 9.05 6.41
C TYR A 31 -7.62 10.10 5.30
N GLU A 32 -6.53 10.03 4.53
CA GLU A 32 -6.35 10.77 3.29
C GLU A 32 -7.24 10.18 2.17
N THR A 33 -8.53 10.07 2.44
CA THR A 33 -9.51 9.59 1.47
C THR A 33 -9.92 10.71 0.54
N PHE A 34 -10.27 10.38 -0.70
CA PHE A 34 -10.73 11.42 -1.63
C PHE A 34 -11.97 12.18 -1.10
N GLU A 35 -12.87 11.48 -0.39
CA GLU A 35 -13.99 12.12 0.32
C GLU A 35 -13.53 13.18 1.32
N ASN A 36 -12.53 12.87 2.15
CA ASN A 36 -12.00 13.83 3.11
C ASN A 36 -11.27 14.98 2.44
N ILE A 37 -10.53 14.70 1.37
CA ILE A 37 -9.82 15.72 0.60
C ILE A 37 -10.81 16.68 -0.05
N TRP A 38 -11.88 16.20 -0.70
CA TRP A 38 -12.92 17.08 -1.26
C TRP A 38 -13.64 17.91 -0.19
N LYS A 39 -13.90 17.32 0.99
CA LYS A 39 -14.52 18.06 2.11
C LYS A 39 -13.64 19.20 2.62
N LYS A 40 -12.32 18.99 2.73
CA LYS A 40 -11.38 19.99 3.26
C LYS A 40 -10.89 20.97 2.19
N ASN A 41 -10.78 20.49 0.94
CA ASN A 41 -10.28 21.22 -0.23
C ASN A 41 -11.28 21.12 -1.40
N PRO A 42 -12.41 21.83 -1.37
CA PRO A 42 -13.45 21.72 -2.42
C PRO A 42 -12.97 22.12 -3.82
N SER A 43 -11.92 22.93 -3.90
CA SER A 43 -11.29 23.36 -5.16
C SER A 43 -10.32 22.32 -5.74
N TRP A 44 -10.08 21.20 -5.05
CA TRP A 44 -9.26 20.11 -5.57
C TRP A 44 -10.08 19.33 -6.60
N GLU A 45 -9.78 19.58 -7.87
CA GLU A 45 -10.45 18.93 -8.99
C GLU A 45 -9.63 17.76 -9.49
N CYS A 46 -10.20 16.55 -9.39
CA CYS A 46 -9.64 15.37 -10.00
C CYS A 46 -10.72 14.51 -10.65
N ALA A 47 -10.70 14.41 -11.99
CA ALA A 47 -11.70 13.65 -12.72
C ALA A 47 -11.45 12.15 -12.68
N LYS A 48 -10.17 11.76 -12.79
CA LYS A 48 -9.75 10.37 -12.72
C LYS A 48 -8.38 10.25 -12.09
N VAL A 49 -8.29 9.44 -11.05
CA VAL A 49 -7.02 9.05 -10.44
C VAL A 49 -6.42 7.91 -11.27
N GLU A 50 -5.26 8.16 -11.87
CA GLU A 50 -4.52 7.11 -12.60
C GLU A 50 -3.50 6.41 -11.70
N ASN A 51 -2.94 7.14 -10.75
CA ASN A 51 -1.92 6.62 -9.86
C ASN A 51 -1.93 7.35 -8.51
N ILE A 52 -1.39 6.70 -7.50
CA ILE A 52 -1.29 7.22 -6.14
C ILE A 52 0.06 6.83 -5.55
N SER A 53 0.66 7.75 -4.80
CA SER A 53 1.80 7.48 -3.94
C SER A 53 1.42 7.87 -2.53
N CYS A 54 1.65 6.98 -1.57
CA CYS A 54 1.44 7.25 -0.15
C CYS A 54 2.75 7.13 0.62
N ARG A 55 2.96 7.98 1.63
CA ARG A 55 4.11 7.88 2.53
C ARG A 55 3.77 8.41 3.91
N ALA A 56 4.53 7.99 4.92
CA ALA A 56 4.49 8.65 6.22
C ALA A 56 5.27 9.96 6.17
N GLU A 57 4.68 11.05 6.64
CA GLU A 57 5.27 12.40 6.60
C GLU A 57 6.64 12.45 7.27
N LYS A 58 6.78 11.78 8.43
CA LYS A 58 8.03 11.73 9.21
C LYS A 58 9.05 10.72 8.69
N PHE A 59 8.65 9.81 7.81
CA PHE A 59 9.50 8.74 7.27
C PHE A 59 9.38 8.65 5.75
N PRO A 60 9.63 9.74 5.00
CA PRO A 60 9.31 9.82 3.58
C PRO A 60 10.20 8.93 2.70
N THR A 61 11.31 8.43 3.24
CA THR A 61 12.25 7.53 2.56
C THR A 61 12.03 6.06 2.89
N ILE A 62 11.17 5.75 3.86
CA ILE A 62 10.85 4.37 4.23
C ILE A 62 9.62 3.95 3.42
N PRO A 63 9.69 2.85 2.65
CA PRO A 63 8.52 2.33 1.95
C PRO A 63 7.38 2.04 2.92
N ILE A 64 6.15 2.34 2.52
CA ILE A 64 4.98 2.19 3.40
C ILE A 64 4.81 0.76 3.93
N ALA A 65 5.17 -0.25 3.13
CA ALA A 65 5.14 -1.65 3.51
C ALA A 65 6.15 -2.01 4.61
N ASP A 66 7.25 -1.25 4.72
CA ASP A 66 8.32 -1.49 5.69
C ASP A 66 8.08 -0.78 7.03
N LEU A 67 7.08 0.10 7.11
CA LEU A 67 6.71 0.80 8.36
C LEU A 67 6.10 -0.13 9.41
N GLY A 68 5.63 -1.32 9.00
CA GLY A 68 4.99 -2.28 9.90
C GLY A 68 3.56 -1.89 10.32
N GLN A 69 2.93 -0.94 9.62
CA GLN A 69 1.55 -0.53 9.84
C GLN A 69 0.63 -1.13 8.78
N LYS A 70 -0.59 -1.49 9.18
CA LYS A 70 -1.62 -1.91 8.22
C LYS A 70 -2.24 -0.65 7.63
N VAL A 71 -1.93 -0.38 6.36
CA VAL A 71 -2.39 0.80 5.63
C VAL A 71 -2.91 0.37 4.27
N GLU A 72 -4.09 0.84 3.91
CA GLU A 72 -4.60 0.77 2.55
C GLU A 72 -4.19 2.04 1.81
N CYS A 73 -3.57 1.89 0.65
CA CYS A 73 -3.22 2.99 -0.26
C CYS A 73 -3.64 2.56 -1.67
N SER A 74 -4.71 3.13 -2.20
CA SER A 74 -5.29 2.72 -3.47
C SER A 74 -5.87 3.89 -4.27
N VAL A 75 -5.93 3.72 -5.59
CA VAL A 75 -6.49 4.71 -6.52
C VAL A 75 -8.01 4.85 -6.40
N ASP A 76 -8.67 3.93 -5.71
CA ASP A 76 -10.13 3.92 -5.55
C ASP A 76 -10.58 4.72 -4.32
N VAL A 77 -9.84 4.63 -3.21
CA VAL A 77 -10.24 5.26 -1.94
C VAL A 77 -9.31 6.36 -1.44
N GLY A 78 -8.05 6.38 -1.89
CA GLY A 78 -6.99 7.21 -1.29
C GLY A 78 -6.19 6.39 -0.28
N LEU A 79 -5.98 6.93 0.92
CA LEU A 79 -5.34 6.21 2.03
C LEU A 79 -6.26 6.04 3.23
N ILE A 80 -6.22 4.84 3.81
CA ILE A 80 -6.93 4.49 5.04
C ILE A 80 -5.96 3.78 5.99
N CYS A 81 -5.83 4.35 7.18
CA CYS A 81 -5.14 3.77 8.31
C CYS A 81 -6.07 3.79 9.52
N ASN A 82 -6.34 2.63 10.13
CA ASN A 82 -7.19 2.54 11.32
C ASN A 82 -6.34 2.27 12.57
N ASN A 83 -6.49 3.08 13.63
CA ASN A 83 -5.75 2.86 14.89
C ASN A 83 -6.04 1.49 15.49
N ARG A 84 -7.27 0.97 15.33
CA ARG A 84 -7.69 -0.35 15.84
C ARG A 84 -6.89 -1.52 15.27
N ASP A 85 -6.41 -1.36 14.06
CA ASP A 85 -5.74 -2.40 13.30
C ASP A 85 -4.23 -2.46 13.58
N GLN A 86 -3.69 -1.42 14.24
CA GLN A 86 -2.26 -1.32 14.50
C GLN A 86 -1.84 -2.10 15.74
N GLN A 87 -0.69 -2.74 15.59
CA GLN A 87 -0.03 -3.50 16.64
C GLN A 87 1.22 -2.74 17.09
N ILE A 88 1.64 -2.97 18.32
CA ILE A 88 2.95 -2.50 18.78
C ILE A 88 4.01 -3.28 18.00
N GLY A 89 4.86 -2.59 17.24
CA GLY A 89 5.90 -3.21 16.43
C GLY A 89 6.37 -2.32 15.28
N GLY A 90 7.47 -2.71 14.63
CA GLY A 90 8.09 -1.93 13.56
C GLY A 90 8.87 -0.72 14.07
N ILE A 91 8.90 0.36 13.28
CA ILE A 91 9.63 1.59 13.60
C ILE A 91 8.94 2.38 14.75
N ILE A 92 7.66 2.12 15.02
CA ILE A 92 6.83 2.90 15.93
C ILE A 92 6.36 2.06 17.13
N PRO A 93 6.67 2.46 18.38
CA PRO A 93 6.36 1.68 19.57
C PRO A 93 4.92 1.89 20.09
N MET A 94 3.97 2.33 19.25
CA MET A 94 2.59 2.63 19.65
C MET A 94 1.58 2.05 18.64
N PRO A 95 0.42 1.53 19.11
CA PRO A 95 -0.62 0.97 18.25
C PRO A 95 -1.53 2.09 17.69
N VAL A 96 -0.92 3.08 17.03
CA VAL A 96 -1.58 4.25 16.46
C VAL A 96 -1.00 4.47 15.07
N CYS A 97 -1.83 4.88 14.12
CA CYS A 97 -1.40 5.29 12.80
C CYS A 97 -0.30 6.36 12.85
N LEU A 98 0.64 6.27 11.92
CA LEU A 98 1.49 7.41 11.57
C LEU A 98 0.66 8.48 10.86
N ASN A 99 1.21 9.69 10.81
CA ASN A 99 0.70 10.72 9.92
C ASN A 99 1.16 10.42 8.50
N TYR A 100 0.22 10.19 7.59
CA TYR A 100 0.45 9.90 6.19
C TYR A 100 0.02 11.06 5.32
N GLU A 101 0.62 11.12 4.14
CA GLU A 101 0.24 12.04 3.08
C GLU A 101 0.20 11.28 1.75
N ILE A 102 -0.65 11.73 0.85
CA ILE A 102 -0.80 11.14 -0.48
C ILE A 102 -0.43 12.13 -1.57
N ASN A 103 0.18 11.63 -2.64
CA ASN A 103 0.37 12.36 -3.89
C ASN A 103 -0.42 11.61 -4.96
N VAL A 104 -1.29 12.32 -5.67
CA VAL A 104 -2.28 11.73 -6.57
C VAL A 104 -1.94 12.17 -7.98
N CYS A 105 -1.78 11.22 -8.87
CA CYS A 105 -1.66 11.49 -10.28
C CYS A 105 -3.09 11.55 -10.86
N CYS A 106 -3.49 12.74 -11.29
CA CYS A 106 -4.83 12.99 -11.77
C CYS A 106 -4.89 13.41 -13.25
N ILE A 107 -5.87 12.86 -13.98
CA ILE A 107 -6.26 13.37 -15.29
C ILE A 107 -7.24 14.55 -15.12
N PRO A 108 -7.02 15.67 -15.83
CA PRO A 108 -7.90 16.83 -15.77
C PRO A 108 -9.31 16.53 -16.29
N ASN A 109 -10.30 17.29 -15.80
CA ASN A 109 -11.71 17.13 -16.16
C ASN A 109 -12.06 17.74 -17.53
N TYR A 110 -11.39 17.28 -18.58
CA TYR A 110 -11.72 17.66 -19.95
C TYR A 110 -12.42 16.50 -20.68
N PRO A 111 -13.49 16.76 -21.44
CA PRO A 111 -14.22 15.72 -22.16
C PRO A 111 -13.33 14.88 -23.10
N GLU A 112 -12.30 15.48 -23.71
CA GLU A 112 -11.34 14.77 -24.54
C GLU A 112 -10.48 13.74 -23.78
N CYS A 113 -10.31 13.92 -22.46
CA CYS A 113 -9.45 13.08 -21.62
C CYS A 113 -10.18 11.88 -21.03
N LEU A 114 -11.50 11.95 -20.94
CA LEU A 114 -12.35 10.92 -20.30
C LEU A 114 -12.93 9.93 -21.33
N SER A 115 -12.20 9.70 -22.44
CA SER A 115 -12.68 8.98 -23.62
C SER A 115 -13.50 7.73 -23.29
N PRO A 116 -14.66 7.50 -23.93
CA PRO A 116 -15.53 6.38 -23.61
C PRO A 116 -14.84 5.04 -23.91
N PRO A 117 -15.17 3.96 -23.17
CA PRO A 117 -14.58 2.65 -23.42
C PRO A 117 -14.83 2.25 -24.88
N SER A 118 -13.76 1.94 -25.61
CA SER A 118 -13.85 1.39 -26.96
C SER A 118 -14.66 0.10 -26.92
N THR A 119 -15.84 0.11 -27.52
CA THR A 119 -16.62 -1.08 -27.82
C THR A 119 -15.83 -1.95 -28.79
N THR A 120 -15.01 -2.86 -28.25
CA THR A 120 -14.35 -3.88 -29.05
C THR A 120 -15.46 -4.76 -29.63
N SER A 121 -15.72 -4.61 -30.93
CA SER A 121 -16.66 -5.46 -31.64
C SER A 121 -16.03 -6.84 -31.74
N THR A 122 -16.52 -7.80 -30.96
CA THR A 122 -16.08 -9.19 -31.02
C THR A 122 -16.48 -9.76 -32.37
N THR A 123 -15.55 -9.83 -33.33
CA THR A 123 -15.76 -10.61 -34.56
C THR A 123 -15.76 -12.09 -34.18
N THR A 124 -16.94 -12.69 -34.16
CA THR A 124 -17.14 -14.12 -33.96
C THR A 124 -16.55 -14.85 -35.16
N SER A 125 -15.30 -15.31 -35.06
CA SER A 125 -14.69 -16.19 -36.06
C SER A 125 -15.28 -17.59 -35.90
N THR A 126 -16.12 -17.98 -36.84
CA THR A 126 -16.70 -19.33 -36.91
C THR A 126 -15.60 -20.31 -37.32
N ALA A 127 -15.12 -21.12 -36.38
CA ALA A 127 -14.24 -22.24 -36.68
C ALA A 127 -15.02 -23.34 -37.42
N PRO A 128 -14.46 -23.96 -38.47
CA PRO A 128 -15.08 -25.12 -39.10
C PRO A 128 -14.94 -26.34 -38.19
N SER A 129 -16.09 -26.89 -37.76
CA SER A 129 -16.18 -28.18 -37.08
C SER A 129 -15.59 -29.29 -37.96
N THR A 130 -14.48 -29.87 -37.52
CA THR A 130 -14.01 -31.17 -38.02
C THR A 130 -14.57 -32.26 -37.12
N THR A 131 -15.59 -32.94 -37.63
CA THR A 131 -16.11 -34.20 -37.08
C THR A 131 -15.02 -35.25 -37.12
N SER A 132 -14.58 -35.75 -35.96
CA SER A 132 -13.90 -37.03 -35.85
C SER A 132 -14.67 -37.90 -34.87
N THR A 133 -15.35 -38.89 -35.44
CA THR A 133 -16.01 -40.02 -34.79
C THR A 133 -14.95 -41.05 -34.37
N THR A 134 -15.38 -42.08 -33.62
CA THR A 134 -14.67 -43.32 -33.20
C THR A 134 -13.64 -43.15 -32.06
N THR A 135 -13.57 -43.97 -31.00
CA THR A 135 -14.29 -45.19 -30.58
C THR A 135 -14.10 -45.38 -29.07
N SER A 136 -15.13 -45.93 -28.44
CA SER A 136 -15.18 -46.46 -27.08
C SER A 136 -14.10 -47.48 -26.76
N THR A 137 -13.39 -47.32 -25.63
CA THR A 137 -12.87 -48.47 -24.88
C THR A 137 -12.80 -48.11 -23.40
N ALA A 138 -13.70 -48.69 -22.62
CA ALA A 138 -13.61 -48.72 -21.17
C ALA A 138 -12.52 -49.72 -20.78
N SER A 139 -11.55 -49.30 -19.97
CA SER A 139 -10.69 -50.21 -19.23
C SER A 139 -10.49 -49.68 -17.82
N SER A 140 -11.30 -50.21 -16.92
CA SER A 140 -11.09 -50.20 -15.49
C SER A 140 -9.76 -50.89 -15.16
N THR A 141 -8.84 -50.21 -14.49
CA THR A 141 -7.85 -50.89 -13.64
C THR A 141 -7.53 -50.02 -12.43
N THR A 142 -7.92 -50.55 -11.27
CA THR A 142 -7.48 -50.21 -9.92
C THR A 142 -5.95 -50.34 -9.81
N SER A 143 -5.30 -49.41 -9.11
CA SER A 143 -4.25 -49.73 -8.14
C SER A 143 -3.76 -48.47 -7.41
N SER A 144 -3.86 -48.56 -6.09
CA SER A 144 -3.27 -47.73 -5.05
C SER A 144 -1.74 -47.72 -5.08
N VAL A 145 -1.08 -46.57 -4.92
CA VAL A 145 0.23 -46.45 -4.23
C VAL A 145 0.36 -45.09 -3.54
N SER A 146 0.81 -45.17 -2.27
CA SER A 146 1.14 -44.17 -1.25
C SER A 146 2.02 -42.97 -1.67
N PRO A 147 2.03 -41.86 -0.89
CA PRO A 147 2.85 -40.67 -1.16
C PRO A 147 4.32 -40.83 -0.73
N PRO A 148 5.29 -40.15 -1.38
CA PRO A 148 6.64 -40.06 -0.87
C PRO A 148 6.75 -38.97 0.21
N VAL A 149 6.87 -39.46 1.45
CA VAL A 149 7.90 -39.15 2.47
C VAL A 149 8.51 -37.76 2.50
N SER A 150 8.29 -37.09 3.64
CA SER A 150 8.97 -35.91 4.15
C SER A 150 10.48 -36.12 4.33
N THR A 151 11.29 -35.21 3.79
CA THR A 151 12.69 -35.03 4.19
C THR A 151 12.80 -33.81 5.10
N SER A 152 13.05 -34.08 6.38
CA SER A 152 13.51 -33.12 7.38
C SER A 152 15.02 -32.94 7.26
N THR A 153 15.47 -31.71 7.06
CA THR A 153 16.88 -31.34 7.15
C THR A 153 17.08 -30.55 8.44
N PRO A 154 17.99 -30.96 9.35
CA PRO A 154 18.29 -30.17 10.54
C PRO A 154 19.29 -29.05 10.25
N THR A 155 19.10 -27.99 11.04
CA THR A 155 19.89 -26.79 11.30
C THR A 155 21.41 -27.05 11.45
N PRO A 156 22.23 -26.00 11.23
CA PRO A 156 23.25 -25.71 12.23
C PRO A 156 23.04 -24.33 12.87
N THR A 157 23.00 -24.39 14.20
CA THR A 157 23.14 -23.33 15.18
C THR A 157 24.39 -22.48 14.90
N THR A 158 24.23 -21.15 14.86
CA THR A 158 25.36 -20.22 14.98
C THR A 158 25.24 -19.49 16.31
N GLU A 159 26.40 -19.48 16.96
CA GLU A 159 26.73 -19.18 18.34
C GLU A 159 26.52 -17.71 18.73
N GLU A 160 25.98 -17.55 19.93
CA GLU A 160 25.67 -16.29 20.61
C GLU A 160 26.96 -15.70 21.21
N THR A 161 27.28 -14.45 20.89
CA THR A 161 28.35 -13.69 21.55
C THR A 161 27.72 -12.59 22.41
N PRO A 162 27.80 -12.64 23.75
CA PRO A 162 27.33 -11.52 24.58
C PRO A 162 28.41 -10.43 24.62
N ILE A 163 28.17 -9.32 23.91
CA ILE A 163 28.95 -8.09 24.08
C ILE A 163 28.50 -7.44 25.40
N THR A 164 29.42 -7.44 26.36
CA THR A 164 29.28 -6.70 27.63
C THR A 164 29.67 -5.25 27.39
N THR A 165 28.71 -4.32 27.34
CA THR A 165 28.98 -2.88 27.39
C THR A 165 28.57 -2.31 28.73
N THR A 166 29.58 -1.84 29.46
CA THR A 166 29.51 -1.10 30.73
C THR A 166 28.70 0.20 30.60
N PRO A 167 27.86 0.57 31.57
CA PRO A 167 27.18 1.88 31.54
C PRO A 167 28.13 2.99 32.01
N THR A 168 28.43 3.93 31.12
CA THR A 168 29.02 5.24 31.46
C THR A 168 27.93 6.18 31.97
N THR A 169 28.03 6.59 33.24
CA THR A 169 27.21 7.60 33.90
C THR A 169 27.40 8.98 33.24
N PRO A 170 26.34 9.76 32.97
CA PRO A 170 26.48 11.12 32.46
C PRO A 170 26.70 12.11 33.60
N THR A 171 27.74 12.93 33.49
CA THR A 171 28.01 14.07 34.37
C THR A 171 27.24 15.29 33.86
N THR A 172 26.24 15.74 34.61
CA THR A 172 25.48 16.97 34.37
C THR A 172 26.32 18.21 34.73
N PRO A 173 26.48 19.22 33.86
CA PRO A 173 26.91 20.54 34.30
C PRO A 173 25.70 21.37 34.75
N THR A 174 25.73 21.80 36.01
CA THR A 174 24.79 22.80 36.56
C THR A 174 25.19 24.19 36.06
N THR A 175 24.38 24.78 35.19
CA THR A 175 24.51 26.19 34.80
C THR A 175 23.52 27.03 35.60
N THR A 176 24.02 27.74 36.61
CA THR A 176 23.30 28.79 37.31
C THR A 176 23.57 30.10 36.58
N THR A 177 22.56 30.69 35.94
CA THR A 177 22.69 32.04 35.37
C THR A 177 21.60 32.94 35.92
N THR A 178 22.09 33.88 36.72
CA THR A 178 21.40 34.96 37.41
C THR A 178 20.81 35.97 36.42
N MET A 179 19.57 36.40 36.67
CA MET A 179 18.87 37.43 35.91
C MET A 179 19.13 38.81 36.54
N PRO A 180 19.56 39.85 35.80
CA PRO A 180 19.66 41.21 36.31
C PRO A 180 18.38 42.04 36.04
N PRO A 181 18.19 43.17 36.75
CA PRO A 181 16.93 43.94 36.83
C PRO A 181 16.53 44.69 35.56
#